data_AF-A0A817M545-F1
#
_entry.id   AF-A0A817M545-F1
#
_cell.length_a   1.000
_cell.length_b   1.000
_cell.length_c   1.000
_cell.angle_alpha   90.00
_cell.angle_beta   90.00
_cell.angle_gamma   90.00
#
_symmetry.space_group_name_H-M   'P 1'
#
loop_
_entity.id
_entity.type
_entity.pdbx_description
1 polymer ?
#
loop_
_entity_poly.entity_id
_entity_poly.type
_entity_poly.pdbx_seq_one_letter_code
_entity_poly.pdbx_strand_id
1 'polypeptide(L)'
;MFEFNLTIRLRTVTIDFELGVYNVFKKNYSTVIVRGCLFHYGQRLFRKFVDLGLKVSYNNDENLRDWFRSFAALSLLPLNHMLWGLQYLIQNRPEYPGIQEFLTYYHTTYGPFSKFPPHMYNHYRNITPRTINYLEGRHSRMKKHVNAPHPNI
;
A
#
# COMPACT_ATOMS: atom_id res chain seq x y z
N MET A 1 -39.77 -22.90 8.78
CA MET A 1 -38.54 -22.60 8.02
C MET A 1 -37.87 -21.42 8.72
N PHE A 2 -36.81 -21.63 9.50
CA PHE A 2 -36.13 -20.54 10.20
C PHE A 2 -35.20 -19.85 9.20
N GLU A 3 -35.54 -18.62 8.80
CA GLU A 3 -34.61 -17.73 8.12
C GLU A 3 -33.53 -17.32 9.11
N PHE A 4 -32.32 -17.83 8.94
CA PHE A 4 -31.15 -17.27 9.61
C PHE A 4 -30.86 -15.91 8.97
N ASN A 5 -31.36 -14.85 9.59
CA ASN A 5 -31.01 -13.47 9.24
C ASN A 5 -29.55 -13.21 9.65
N LEU A 6 -28.61 -13.64 8.81
CA LEU A 6 -27.19 -13.43 9.00
C LEU A 6 -26.86 -11.95 8.75
N THR A 7 -26.75 -11.17 9.83
CA THR A 7 -26.34 -9.77 9.72
C THR A 7 -24.82 -9.68 9.62
N ILE A 8 -24.29 -9.54 8.40
CA ILE A 8 -22.86 -9.30 8.19
C ILE A 8 -22.53 -7.85 8.56
N ARG A 9 -21.77 -7.65 9.63
CA ARG A 9 -21.21 -6.34 9.99
C ARG A 9 -19.75 -6.25 9.60
N LEU A 10 -19.50 -5.62 8.45
CA LEU A 10 -18.14 -5.31 7.99
C LEU A 10 -17.49 -4.30 8.94
N ARG A 11 -16.42 -4.73 9.64
CA ARG A 11 -15.65 -3.84 10.52
C ARG A 11 -14.45 -3.22 9.82
N THR A 12 -13.76 -4.01 9.01
CA THR A 12 -12.55 -3.58 8.31
C THR A 12 -12.48 -4.29 6.98
N VAL A 13 -12.11 -3.53 5.94
CA VAL A 13 -11.79 -4.07 4.63
C VAL A 13 -10.37 -3.64 4.27
N THR A 14 -9.58 -4.60 3.78
CA THR A 14 -8.26 -4.32 3.23
C THR A 14 -8.36 -4.38 1.72
N ILE A 15 -8.01 -3.28 1.05
CA ILE A 15 -8.12 -3.12 -0.39
C ILE A 15 -6.77 -2.79 -1.00
N ASP A 16 -6.68 -2.95 -2.31
CA ASP A 16 -5.61 -2.36 -3.09
C ASP A 16 -5.85 -0.84 -3.20
N PHE A 17 -4.83 -0.06 -3.56
CA PHE A 17 -4.93 1.39 -3.60
C PHE A 17 -5.67 1.92 -4.85
N GLU A 18 -6.89 1.44 -5.06
CA GLU A 18 -7.80 1.88 -6.12
C GLU A 18 -8.83 2.85 -5.56
N LEU A 19 -8.83 4.08 -6.08
CA LEU A 19 -9.69 5.16 -5.57
C LEU A 19 -11.18 4.84 -5.76
N GLY A 20 -11.54 4.16 -6.86
CA GLY A 20 -12.91 3.72 -7.11
C GLY A 20 -13.43 2.78 -6.02
N VAL A 21 -12.63 1.76 -5.67
CA VAL A 21 -12.98 0.80 -4.61
C VAL A 21 -13.09 1.50 -3.25
N TYR A 22 -12.14 2.37 -2.92
CA TYR A 22 -12.19 3.17 -1.70
C TYR A 22 -13.48 3.99 -1.58
N ASN A 23 -13.85 4.70 -2.66
CA ASN A 23 -15.05 5.54 -2.70
C ASN A 23 -16.33 4.73 -2.54
N VAL A 24 -16.40 3.54 -3.16
CA VAL A 24 -17.56 2.64 -3.03
C VAL A 24 -17.75 2.19 -1.57
N PHE A 25 -16.68 1.77 -0.88
CA PHE A 25 -16.79 1.37 0.53
C PHE A 25 -17.15 2.55 1.43
N LYS A 26 -16.54 3.72 1.22
CA LYS A 26 -16.87 4.93 1.99
C LYS A 26 -18.33 5.36 1.82
N LYS A 27 -18.88 5.26 0.61
CA LYS A 27 -20.26 5.64 0.29
C LYS A 27 -21.30 4.67 0.88
N ASN A 28 -21.06 3.36 0.75
CA ASN A 28 -22.06 2.34 1.09
C ASN A 28 -21.91 1.80 2.52
N TYR A 29 -20.74 1.94 3.14
CA TYR A 29 -20.44 1.40 4.46
C TYR A 29 -19.72 2.44 5.32
N SER A 30 -20.44 3.46 5.78
CA SER A 30 -19.88 4.61 6.51
C SER A 30 -19.08 4.23 7.77
N THR A 31 -19.40 3.10 8.40
CA THR A 31 -18.76 2.61 9.62
C THR A 31 -17.57 1.67 9.35
N VAL A 32 -17.33 1.26 8.10
CA VAL A 32 -16.22 0.34 7.79
C VAL A 32 -14.89 1.08 7.79
N ILE A 33 -13.89 0.46 8.42
CA ILE A 33 -12.51 0.92 8.32
C ILE A 33 -11.94 0.39 6.99
N VAL A 34 -11.66 1.30 6.06
CA VAL A 34 -11.00 0.97 4.79
C VAL A 34 -9.49 1.16 4.95
N ARG A 35 -8.72 0.07 4.81
CA ARG A 35 -7.26 0.08 4.84
C ARG A 35 -6.70 -0.35 3.49
N GLY A 36 -5.57 0.22 3.11
CA GLY A 36 -4.74 -0.26 2.02
C GLY A 36 -3.92 -1.46 2.46
N CYS A 37 -3.63 -2.38 1.54
CA CYS A 37 -2.69 -3.47 1.77
C CYS A 37 -1.24 -2.94 1.84
N LEU A 38 -0.49 -3.25 2.91
CA LEU A 38 0.89 -2.81 3.09
C LEU A 38 1.83 -3.29 1.97
N PHE A 39 1.60 -4.50 1.46
CA PHE A 39 2.36 -5.02 0.32
C PHE A 39 2.13 -4.16 -0.93
N HIS A 40 0.87 -3.88 -1.27
CA HIS A 40 0.53 -3.04 -2.42
C HIS A 40 0.95 -1.58 -2.25
N TYR A 41 0.98 -1.07 -1.02
CA TYR A 41 1.57 0.23 -0.71
C TYR A 41 3.05 0.26 -1.10
N GLY A 42 3.85 -0.66 -0.55
CA GLY A 42 5.27 -0.75 -0.87
C GLY A 42 5.53 -1.00 -2.36
N GLN A 43 4.73 -1.87 -2.99
CA GLN A 43 4.84 -2.15 -4.42
C GLN A 43 4.59 -0.90 -5.28
N ARG A 44 3.59 -0.07 -4.93
CA ARG A 44 3.33 1.17 -5.65
C ARG A 44 4.44 2.20 -5.51
N LEU A 45 4.94 2.38 -4.29
CA LEU A 45 6.10 3.23 -4.04
C LEU A 45 7.29 2.76 -4.88
N PHE A 46 7.55 1.45 -4.90
CA PHE A 46 8.70 0.91 -5.63
C PHE A 46 8.53 1.03 -7.14
N ARG A 47 7.35 0.78 -7.68
CA ARG A 47 7.05 1.01 -9.10
C ARG A 47 7.35 2.45 -9.50
N LYS A 48 6.84 3.42 -8.72
CA LYS A 48 7.15 4.83 -8.98
C LYS A 48 8.65 5.13 -8.89
N PHE A 49 9.35 4.53 -7.92
CA PHE A 49 10.80 4.66 -7.78
C PHE A 49 11.54 4.15 -9.03
N VAL A 50 11.12 3.01 -9.57
CA VAL A 50 11.66 2.43 -10.82
C VAL A 50 11.33 3.31 -12.02
N ASP A 51 10.10 3.82 -12.13
CA ASP A 51 9.67 4.70 -13.23
C ASP A 51 10.49 6.00 -13.29
N LEU A 52 11.08 6.41 -12.17
CA LEU A 52 11.98 7.55 -12.05
C LEU A 52 13.45 7.21 -12.33
N GLY A 53 13.74 5.98 -12.78
CA GLY A 53 15.10 5.53 -13.13
C GLY A 53 15.96 5.10 -11.94
N LEU A 54 15.44 5.10 -10.72
CA LEU A 54 16.22 4.88 -9.49
C LEU A 54 16.51 3.40 -9.19
N LYS A 55 16.08 2.46 -10.05
CA LYS A 55 16.22 1.01 -9.81
C LYS A 55 17.67 0.56 -9.65
N VAL A 56 18.57 1.06 -10.51
CA VAL A 56 19.99 0.68 -10.47
C VAL A 56 20.64 1.22 -9.21
N SER A 57 20.44 2.51 -8.90
CA SER A 57 20.93 3.14 -7.67
C SER A 57 20.42 2.43 -6.43
N TYR A 58 19.12 2.08 -6.38
CA TYR A 58 18.52 1.34 -5.26
C TYR A 58 19.21 0.00 -4.96
N ASN A 59 19.64 -0.72 -6.00
CA ASN A 59 20.32 -2.00 -5.84
C ASN A 59 21.75 -1.83 -5.35
N ASN A 60 22.41 -0.75 -5.76
CA ASN A 60 23.85 -0.53 -5.52
C ASN A 60 24.14 0.34 -4.29
N ASP A 61 23.18 1.12 -3.80
CA ASP A 61 23.33 2.01 -2.64
C ASP A 61 22.37 1.57 -1.51
N GLU A 62 22.96 1.12 -0.41
CA GLU A 62 22.24 0.71 0.79
C GLU A 62 21.54 1.87 1.49
N ASN A 63 22.16 3.05 1.55
CA ASN A 63 21.57 4.23 2.20
C ASN A 63 20.33 4.71 1.44
N LEU A 64 20.40 4.73 0.11
CA LEU A 64 19.23 5.04 -0.73
C LEU A 64 18.11 4.03 -0.51
N ARG A 65 18.46 2.75 -0.44
CA ARG A 65 17.51 1.66 -0.23
C ARG A 65 16.84 1.75 1.14
N ASP A 66 17.59 2.04 2.18
CA ASP A 66 17.07 2.16 3.55
C ASP A 66 16.22 3.43 3.71
N TRP A 67 16.65 4.53 3.11
CA TRP A 67 15.84 5.74 3.00
C TRP A 67 14.50 5.46 2.30
N PHE A 68 14.52 4.76 1.17
CA PHE A 68 13.30 4.37 0.45
C PHE A 68 12.40 3.44 1.28
N ARG A 69 12.98 2.41 1.90
CA ARG A 69 12.24 1.44 2.74
C ARG A 69 11.64 2.09 3.97
N SER A 70 12.22 3.18 4.46
CA SER A 70 11.68 3.95 5.58
C SER A 70 10.28 4.48 5.30
N PHE A 71 9.89 4.77 4.04
CA PHE A 71 8.52 5.13 3.70
C PHE A 71 7.50 4.03 4.03
N ALA A 72 7.87 2.75 3.81
CA ALA A 72 7.04 1.63 4.26
C ALA A 72 7.01 1.55 5.79
N ALA A 73 8.14 1.82 6.47
CA ALA A 73 8.21 1.83 7.92
C ALA A 73 7.36 2.96 8.56
N LEU A 74 7.23 4.12 7.91
CA LEU A 74 6.36 5.21 8.37
C LEU A 74 4.93 4.73 8.62
N SER A 75 4.41 3.81 7.80
CA SER A 75 3.08 3.21 7.97
C SER A 75 2.89 2.53 9.33
N LEU A 76 3.97 2.09 9.97
CA LEU A 76 3.93 1.33 11.21
C LEU A 76 4.05 2.22 12.45
N LEU A 77 4.33 3.52 12.26
CA LEU A 77 4.49 4.47 13.35
C LEU A 77 3.15 5.05 13.82
N PRO A 78 3.02 5.44 15.11
CA PRO A 78 1.93 6.29 15.54
C PRO A 78 1.78 7.50 14.61
N LEU A 79 0.56 7.99 14.38
CA LEU A 79 0.29 8.99 13.35
C LEU A 79 1.10 10.29 13.53
N ASN A 80 1.32 10.73 14.78
CA ASN A 80 2.17 11.89 15.07
C ASN A 80 3.65 11.64 14.70
N HIS A 81 4.15 10.43 14.97
CA HIS A 81 5.52 10.04 14.63
C HIS A 81 5.70 9.77 13.14
N MET A 82 4.65 9.33 12.44
CA MET A 82 4.65 9.21 10.98
C MET A 82 4.93 10.57 10.31
N LEU A 83 4.33 11.65 10.82
CA LEU A 83 4.56 13.00 10.30
C LEU A 83 6.01 13.45 10.53
N TRP A 84 6.53 13.27 11.76
CA TRP A 84 7.92 13.59 12.08
C TRP A 84 8.91 12.75 11.27
N GLY A 85 8.64 11.45 11.11
CA GLY A 85 9.46 10.56 10.28
C GLY A 85 9.47 11.00 8.82
N LEU A 86 8.33 11.41 8.26
CA LEU A 86 8.28 11.94 6.90
C LEU A 86 9.10 13.23 6.76
N GLN A 87 8.98 14.15 7.71
CA GLN A 87 9.78 15.38 7.73
C GLN A 87 11.28 15.06 7.80
N TYR A 88 11.68 14.11 8.63
CA TYR A 88 13.06 13.64 8.72
C TYR A 88 13.57 13.07 7.39
N LEU A 89 12.78 12.25 6.70
CA LEU A 89 13.16 11.69 5.38
C LEU A 89 13.28 12.77 4.30
N ILE A 90 12.44 13.82 4.36
CA ILE A 90 12.52 14.95 3.42
C ILE A 90 13.80 15.77 3.67
N GLN A 91 14.13 16.04 4.93
CA GLN A 91 15.33 16.79 5.31
C GLN A 91 16.61 16.04 5.00
N ASN A 92 16.61 14.72 5.21
CA ASN A 92 17.77 13.83 4.99
C ASN A 92 17.61 13.03 3.68
N ARG A 93 17.14 13.69 2.63
CA ARG A 93 16.95 13.05 1.33
C ARG A 93 18.30 12.79 0.64
N PRO A 94 18.47 11.66 -0.05
CA PRO A 94 19.68 11.39 -0.81
C PRO A 94 19.71 12.20 -2.11
N GLU A 95 20.91 12.51 -2.59
CA GLU A 95 21.12 13.33 -3.79
C GLU A 95 21.15 12.49 -5.06
N TYR A 96 19.97 12.07 -5.53
CA TYR A 96 19.82 11.38 -6.82
C TYR A 96 18.81 12.10 -7.73
N PRO A 97 19.05 12.10 -9.06
CA PRO A 97 18.03 12.50 -10.03
C PRO A 97 16.77 11.65 -9.83
N GLY A 98 15.60 12.28 -9.70
CA GLY A 98 14.33 11.59 -9.44
C GLY A 98 13.84 11.63 -7.99
N ILE A 99 14.69 11.97 -7.01
CA ILE A 99 14.26 12.00 -5.59
C ILE A 99 13.24 13.10 -5.33
N GLN A 100 13.42 14.27 -5.93
CA GLN A 100 12.45 15.36 -5.79
C GLN A 100 11.09 14.97 -6.39
N GLU A 101 11.09 14.32 -7.53
CA GLU A 101 9.90 13.83 -8.23
C GLU A 101 9.20 12.72 -7.44
N PHE A 102 9.96 11.84 -6.79
CA PHE A 102 9.43 10.84 -5.88
C PHE A 102 8.74 11.48 -4.67
N LEU A 103 9.38 12.48 -4.04
CA LEU A 103 8.79 13.21 -2.91
C LEU A 103 7.52 13.98 -3.32
N THR A 104 7.52 14.62 -4.49
CA THR A 104 6.33 15.28 -5.05
C THR A 104 5.20 14.28 -5.31
N TYR A 105 5.52 13.12 -5.89
CA TYR A 105 4.55 12.03 -6.05
C TYR A 105 4.00 11.57 -4.70
N TYR A 106 4.87 11.38 -3.71
CA TYR A 106 4.47 10.93 -2.38
C TYR A 106 3.50 11.93 -1.75
N HIS A 107 3.85 13.21 -1.73
CA HIS A 107 3.04 14.29 -1.15
C HIS A 107 1.65 14.42 -1.81
N THR A 108 1.59 14.30 -3.14
CA THR A 108 0.32 14.40 -3.88
C THR A 108 -0.54 13.13 -3.78
N THR A 109 0.07 11.99 -3.46
CA THR A 109 -0.61 10.68 -3.41
C THR A 109 -1.00 10.27 -2.00
N TYR A 110 -0.18 10.60 -0.99
CA TYR A 110 -0.32 10.16 0.40
C TYR A 110 -0.21 11.35 1.37
N GLY A 111 -1.14 11.42 2.32
CA GLY A 111 -1.23 12.53 3.26
C GLY A 111 -2.68 12.99 3.53
N PRO A 112 -2.91 13.83 4.55
CA PRO A 112 -4.24 14.20 5.02
C PRO A 112 -5.18 14.77 3.94
N PHE A 113 -4.62 15.52 2.98
CA PHE A 113 -5.36 16.19 1.91
C PHE A 113 -5.01 15.65 0.51
N SER A 114 -4.57 14.39 0.45
CA SER A 114 -4.12 13.74 -0.79
C SER A 114 -5.11 12.69 -1.29
N LYS A 115 -4.77 12.01 -2.39
CA LYS A 115 -5.56 10.90 -2.94
C LYS A 115 -5.82 9.79 -1.92
N PHE A 116 -4.84 9.47 -1.08
CA PHE A 116 -4.95 8.44 -0.05
C PHE A 116 -4.63 9.02 1.33
N PRO A 117 -5.64 9.15 2.22
CA PRO A 117 -5.46 9.71 3.56
C PRO A 117 -4.70 8.75 4.50
N PRO A 118 -4.05 9.26 5.57
CA PRO A 118 -3.21 8.45 6.46
C PRO A 118 -3.89 7.24 7.07
N HIS A 119 -5.18 7.31 7.42
CA HIS A 119 -5.90 6.16 7.98
C HIS A 119 -5.98 4.96 7.01
N MET A 120 -5.79 5.20 5.71
CA MET A 120 -5.79 4.14 4.71
C MET A 120 -4.46 3.37 4.74
N TYR A 121 -3.31 4.05 4.83
CA TYR A 121 -2.00 3.39 4.76
C TYR A 121 -1.27 3.30 6.10
N ASN A 122 -1.81 3.86 7.18
CA ASN A 122 -1.28 3.68 8.54
C ASN A 122 -1.76 2.34 9.12
N HIS A 123 -0.79 1.53 9.55
CA HIS A 123 -0.97 0.22 10.15
C HIS A 123 -0.49 0.16 11.61
N TYR A 124 -0.27 1.30 12.27
CA TYR A 124 0.05 1.32 13.69
C TYR A 124 -1.09 0.70 14.49
N ARG A 125 -0.74 -0.27 15.36
CA ARG A 125 -1.69 -1.10 16.13
C ARG A 125 -2.72 -1.82 15.25
N ASN A 126 -2.42 -2.07 13.98
CA ASN A 126 -3.27 -2.90 13.15
C ASN A 126 -3.18 -4.38 13.56
N ILE A 127 -4.24 -4.89 14.18
CA ILE A 127 -4.39 -6.30 14.56
C ILE A 127 -4.94 -7.19 13.44
N THR A 128 -5.38 -6.60 12.32
CA THR A 128 -5.82 -7.37 11.14
C THR A 128 -4.62 -7.69 10.25
N PRO A 129 -4.71 -8.70 9.36
CA PRO A 129 -3.69 -8.92 8.34
C PRO A 129 -3.36 -7.63 7.61
N ARG A 130 -2.05 -7.29 7.56
CA ARG A 130 -1.52 -6.09 6.88
C ARG A 130 -1.28 -6.33 5.40
N THR A 131 -1.17 -7.59 5.01
CA THR A 131 -0.92 -8.04 3.64
C THR A 131 -1.99 -9.03 3.25
N ILE A 132 -2.34 -9.07 1.96
CA ILE A 132 -3.26 -10.07 1.41
C ILE A 132 -2.52 -11.22 0.70
N ASN A 133 -1.27 -11.49 1.09
CA ASN A 133 -0.41 -12.53 0.51
C ASN A 133 -1.09 -13.91 0.33
N TYR A 134 -1.99 -14.28 1.25
CA TYR A 134 -2.77 -15.52 1.11
C TYR A 134 -3.70 -15.52 -0.11
N LEU A 135 -4.41 -14.40 -0.34
CA LEU A 135 -5.26 -14.21 -1.52
C LEU A 135 -4.42 -14.15 -2.80
N GLU A 136 -3.30 -13.42 -2.78
CA GLU A 136 -2.36 -13.35 -3.91
C GLU A 136 -1.75 -14.72 -4.26
N GLY A 137 -1.37 -15.51 -3.25
CA GLY A 137 -0.88 -16.87 -3.43
C GLY A 137 -1.92 -17.78 -4.07
N ARG A 138 -3.19 -17.66 -3.65
CA ARG A 138 -4.32 -18.37 -4.28
C ARG A 138 -4.52 -17.92 -5.72
N HIS A 139 -4.50 -16.61 -5.99
CA HIS A 139 -4.64 -16.07 -7.35
C HIS A 139 -3.49 -16.53 -8.26
N SER A 140 -2.26 -16.56 -7.76
CA SER A 140 -1.09 -17.05 -8.49
C SER A 140 -1.23 -18.53 -8.87
N ARG A 141 -1.68 -19.37 -7.93
CA ARG A 141 -1.98 -20.79 -8.18
C ARG A 141 -3.06 -20.96 -9.25
N MET A 142 -4.16 -20.20 -9.17
CA MET A 142 -5.22 -20.25 -10.18
C MET A 142 -4.72 -19.80 -11.55
N LYS A 143 -3.96 -18.69 -11.65
CA LYS A 143 -3.37 -18.24 -12.92
C LYS A 143 -2.48 -19.30 -13.54
N LYS A 144 -1.64 -19.97 -12.75
CA LYS A 144 -0.79 -21.08 -13.22
C LYS A 144 -1.62 -22.25 -13.75
N HIS A 145 -2.77 -22.53 -13.13
CA HIS A 145 -3.65 -23.60 -13.56
C HIS A 145 -4.42 -23.26 -14.85
N VAL A 146 -4.96 -22.04 -14.95
CA VAL A 146 -5.70 -21.56 -16.13
C VAL A 146 -4.80 -21.33 -17.34
N ASN A 147 -3.56 -20.87 -17.11
CA ASN A 147 -2.59 -20.65 -18.19
C ASN A 147 -1.68 -21.87 -18.42
N ALA A 148 -1.98 -23.02 -17.79
CA ALA A 148 -1.27 -24.26 -18.11
C ALA A 148 -1.63 -24.63 -19.56
N PRO A 149 -0.66 -24.97 -20.41
CA PRO A 149 -0.97 -25.44 -21.76
C PRO A 149 -1.85 -26.68 -21.64
N HIS A 150 -3.00 -26.67 -22.32
CA HIS A 150 -3.83 -27.85 -22.43
C HIS A 150 -3.04 -28.94 -23.17
N PRO A 151 -3.17 -30.22 -22.78
CA PRO A 151 -2.57 -31.31 -23.54
C PRO A 151 -3.10 -31.23 -24.97
N ASN A 152 -2.20 -31.16 -25.95
CA ASN A 152 -2.59 -31.27 -27.36
C ASN A 152 -3.20 -32.66 -27.57
N ILE A 153 -4.40 -32.69 -28.15
CA ILE A 153 -5.06 -33.92 -28.63
C ILE A 153 -4.46 -34.29 -29.99
#